data_AF-A0A9X4IFI3-F1
#
_entry.id   AF-A0A9X4IFI3-F1
#
_cell.length_a   1.000
_cell.length_b   1.000
_cell.length_c   1.000
_cell.angle_alpha   90.00
_cell.angle_beta   90.00
_cell.angle_gamma   90.00
#
_symmetry.space_group_name_H-M   'P 1'
#
loop_
_entity.id
_entity.type
_entity.pdbx_description
1 polymer ?
#
loop_
_entity_poly.entity_id
_entity_poly.type
_entity_poly.pdbx_seq_one_letter_code
_entity_poly.pdbx_strand_id
1 'polypeptide(L)'
;MKVRIWPVAAVLVAMGLALLGTAPVRAAGAASEQPPFLLVSDLHFNPLDDAAIAARLDAAPAKDWPAILDSVPGRRLSTYGKDSNWFVLRAAFAAMRRAQAHPAYILHTGDMLAHDFRETFEAALPVHKGDEAAYRAFTLKTVATLMETLRATFPGVPVLTALGNNDSYCGDYAVEPAGPFLADTAPLVAAGFGRALAARGDAGAIGRDWRAAGNYAIPHPTLQGVRILSFDTVMLTRKYQNSCGRPGDTPQQTALAWLHQALADAKAAGEGVWLITHVVPGIDGYATGNAWAKAEKEAAPGAAPACTAPTELLAPGMEAAFEQELAQYHDIIRVMFAGHLHMDDMRLVGPPGAGVLVLVTPAISPVFLQNPAFKLGRAAADGTVEDLTTYIMTNLPDGPTVETAHWSAEYDTARAWGTPTLTAQTLHGIIAHIRDSTAARDQYHTFYSVGRPDVSAMTPANQQLYLCALDHTLAPDYTRCACPAP
;
A
#
# COMPACT_ATOMS: atom_id res chain seq x y z
N MET A 1 -20.96 18.53 108.85
CA MET A 1 -20.81 18.87 107.41
C MET A 1 -19.46 19.54 107.18
N LYS A 2 -18.49 18.84 106.59
CA LYS A 2 -17.30 19.42 105.96
C LYS A 2 -16.88 18.51 104.80
N VAL A 3 -16.97 19.03 103.58
CA VAL A 3 -16.73 18.33 102.33
C VAL A 3 -15.24 18.35 102.01
N ARG A 4 -14.70 17.18 101.62
CA ARG A 4 -13.35 16.99 101.09
C ARG A 4 -13.46 16.80 99.57
N ILE A 5 -12.55 17.46 98.84
CA ILE A 5 -12.42 17.42 97.39
C ILE A 5 -11.23 16.51 97.05
N TRP A 6 -11.43 15.52 96.18
CA TRP A 6 -10.39 14.72 95.53
C TRP A 6 -10.58 14.79 94.00
N PRO A 7 -9.51 14.80 93.20
CA PRO A 7 -9.58 15.10 91.77
C PRO A 7 -10.00 13.87 90.95
N VAL A 8 -10.84 14.10 89.94
CA VAL A 8 -11.31 13.08 88.99
C VAL A 8 -10.32 12.99 87.83
N ALA A 9 -9.80 11.77 87.61
CA ALA A 9 -9.03 11.38 86.43
C ALA A 9 -9.98 11.11 85.24
N ALA A 10 -9.65 11.62 84.06
CA ALA A 10 -10.38 11.38 82.82
C ALA A 10 -9.91 10.10 82.13
N VAL A 11 -10.85 9.23 81.78
CA VAL A 11 -10.66 7.96 81.08
C VAL A 11 -10.69 8.21 79.56
N LEU A 12 -9.61 7.85 78.87
CA LEU A 12 -9.51 7.81 77.40
C LEU A 12 -9.96 6.43 76.91
N VAL A 13 -10.97 6.41 76.02
CA VAL A 13 -11.42 5.21 75.31
C VAL A 13 -10.58 5.05 74.04
N ALA A 14 -9.88 3.92 73.94
CA ALA A 14 -9.10 3.51 72.77
C ALA A 14 -10.01 2.82 71.74
N MET A 15 -10.01 3.33 70.51
CA MET A 15 -10.59 2.66 69.34
C MET A 15 -9.44 2.04 68.53
N GLY A 16 -9.46 0.71 68.39
CA GLY A 16 -8.48 -0.04 67.59
C GLY A 16 -8.76 0.09 66.09
N LEU A 17 -7.74 0.48 65.32
CA LEU A 17 -7.73 0.35 63.87
C LEU A 17 -7.24 -1.04 63.48
N ALA A 18 -8.09 -1.80 62.78
CA ALA A 18 -7.71 -3.02 62.08
C ALA A 18 -6.91 -2.65 60.81
N LEU A 19 -5.67 -3.13 60.73
CA LEU A 19 -4.80 -3.05 59.55
C LEU A 19 -5.25 -4.11 58.53
N LEU A 20 -6.01 -3.70 57.53
CA LEU A 20 -6.19 -4.46 56.29
C LEU A 20 -4.95 -4.25 55.41
N GLY A 21 -4.15 -5.30 55.26
CA GLY A 21 -2.99 -5.31 54.36
C GLY A 21 -3.43 -5.13 52.91
N THR A 22 -3.08 -4.00 52.31
CA THR A 22 -3.19 -3.77 50.88
C THR A 22 -2.06 -4.51 50.17
N ALA A 23 -2.38 -5.62 49.51
CA ALA A 23 -1.49 -6.18 48.50
C ALA A 23 -1.27 -5.12 47.41
N PRO A 24 -0.04 -4.97 46.87
CA PRO A 24 0.20 -4.04 45.79
C PRO A 24 -0.58 -4.54 44.57
N VAL A 25 -1.60 -3.77 44.17
CA VAL A 25 -2.21 -3.92 42.85
C VAL A 25 -1.09 -3.63 41.86
N ARG A 26 -0.57 -4.68 41.23
CA ARG A 26 0.22 -4.56 40.01
C ARG A 26 -0.67 -3.76 39.06
N ALA A 27 -0.31 -2.52 38.77
CA ALA A 27 -0.88 -1.81 37.65
C ALA A 27 -0.74 -2.75 36.45
N ALA A 28 -1.86 -3.19 35.88
CA ALA A 28 -1.84 -3.81 34.58
C ALA A 28 -1.09 -2.83 33.69
N GLY A 29 0.11 -3.21 33.24
CA GLY A 29 0.88 -2.37 32.33
C GLY A 29 -0.05 -2.02 31.19
N ALA A 30 -0.23 -0.73 30.92
CA ALA A 30 -0.77 -0.30 29.65
C ALA A 30 -0.01 -1.10 28.59
N ALA A 31 -0.72 -1.92 27.81
CA ALA A 31 -0.10 -2.64 26.72
C ALA A 31 0.69 -1.59 25.92
N SER A 32 1.99 -1.80 25.76
CA SER A 32 2.84 -0.88 25.00
C SER A 32 2.25 -0.80 23.60
N GLU A 33 1.57 0.30 23.27
CA GLU A 33 1.07 0.56 21.92
C GLU A 33 2.25 0.39 20.95
N GLN A 34 2.04 -0.36 19.86
CA GLN A 34 3.09 -0.51 18.86
C GLN A 34 3.38 0.85 18.22
N PRO A 35 4.64 1.15 17.91
CA PRO A 35 4.99 2.39 17.27
C PRO A 35 4.36 2.45 15.86
N PRO A 36 3.95 3.64 15.40
CA PRO A 36 3.28 3.80 14.12
C PRO A 36 4.21 3.58 12.93
N PHE A 37 3.62 3.22 11.80
CA PHE A 37 4.29 3.04 10.52
C PHE A 37 3.61 3.88 9.43
N LEU A 38 4.37 4.21 8.39
CA LEU A 38 3.81 4.83 7.18
C LEU A 38 3.63 3.79 6.09
N LEU A 39 2.62 3.98 5.26
CA LEU A 39 2.35 3.18 4.07
C LEU A 39 2.10 4.11 2.88
N VAL A 40 2.81 3.86 1.79
CA VAL A 40 2.79 4.67 0.58
C VAL A 40 2.86 3.78 -0.65
N SER A 41 2.26 4.21 -1.77
CA SER A 41 2.23 3.45 -3.01
C SER A 41 2.22 4.38 -4.22
N ASP A 42 2.51 3.81 -5.39
CA ASP A 42 2.22 4.41 -6.70
C ASP A 42 2.78 5.84 -6.77
N LEU A 43 4.10 5.91 -6.55
CA LEU A 43 4.84 7.15 -6.51
C LEU A 43 4.92 7.78 -7.91
N HIS A 44 5.08 6.94 -8.93
CA HIS A 44 5.18 7.30 -10.34
C HIS A 44 6.00 8.57 -10.59
N PHE A 45 7.29 8.50 -10.29
CA PHE A 45 8.16 9.64 -10.43
C PHE A 45 8.48 9.92 -11.90
N ASN A 46 8.03 11.09 -12.37
CA ASN A 46 8.46 11.65 -13.65
C ASN A 46 9.49 12.77 -13.42
N PRO A 47 10.81 12.48 -13.51
CA PRO A 47 11.85 13.50 -13.44
C PRO A 47 11.91 14.39 -14.70
N LEU A 48 11.16 14.04 -15.75
CA LEU A 48 11.13 14.70 -17.05
C LEU A 48 9.85 15.53 -17.29
N ASP A 49 9.02 15.79 -16.26
CA ASP A 49 7.88 16.71 -16.35
C ASP A 49 8.31 18.10 -16.86
N ASP A 50 9.54 18.53 -16.54
CA ASP A 50 10.23 19.61 -17.25
C ASP A 50 11.37 19.05 -18.12
N ALA A 51 11.11 18.91 -19.42
CA ALA A 51 12.09 18.41 -20.37
C ALA A 51 13.33 19.31 -20.54
N ALA A 52 13.28 20.58 -20.11
CA ALA A 52 14.41 21.51 -20.24
C ALA A 52 15.63 21.10 -19.39
N ILE A 53 15.43 20.27 -18.36
CA ILE A 53 16.51 19.75 -17.52
C ILE A 53 16.97 18.33 -17.89
N ALA A 54 16.34 17.70 -18.89
CA ALA A 54 16.59 16.29 -19.25
C ALA A 54 18.08 16.00 -19.51
N ALA A 55 18.75 16.81 -20.33
CA ALA A 55 20.17 16.64 -20.63
C ALA A 55 21.09 16.79 -19.39
N ARG A 56 20.69 17.63 -18.42
CA ARG A 56 21.43 17.78 -17.16
C ARG A 56 21.26 16.56 -16.26
N LEU A 57 20.05 16.02 -16.17
CA LEU A 57 19.78 14.78 -15.43
C LEU A 57 20.48 13.58 -16.08
N ASP A 58 20.53 13.54 -17.40
CA ASP A 58 21.22 12.49 -18.14
C ASP A 58 22.74 12.50 -17.88
N ALA A 59 23.36 13.69 -17.93
CA ALA A 59 24.80 13.82 -17.69
C ALA A 59 25.22 13.65 -16.21
N ALA A 60 24.32 13.89 -15.26
CA ALA A 60 24.63 13.89 -13.83
C ALA A 60 24.39 12.51 -13.17
N PRO A 61 25.18 12.16 -12.13
CA PRO A 61 24.88 11.01 -11.29
C PRO A 61 23.64 11.28 -10.42
N ALA A 62 22.92 10.22 -10.02
CA ALA A 62 21.66 10.31 -9.25
C ALA A 62 21.76 11.20 -7.99
N LYS A 63 22.88 11.14 -7.27
CA LYS A 63 23.10 11.96 -6.05
C LYS A 63 23.01 13.47 -6.28
N ASP A 64 23.24 13.93 -7.51
CA ASP A 64 23.22 15.35 -7.86
C ASP A 64 21.84 15.78 -8.44
N TRP A 65 20.94 14.81 -8.70
CA TRP A 65 19.61 15.07 -9.25
C TRP A 65 18.75 15.98 -8.36
N PRO A 66 18.71 15.85 -7.02
CA PRO A 66 17.90 16.74 -6.18
C PRO A 66 18.20 18.23 -6.43
N ALA A 67 19.47 18.60 -6.60
CA ALA A 67 19.86 19.98 -6.88
C ALA A 67 19.45 20.43 -8.29
N ILE A 68 19.49 19.53 -9.28
CA ILE A 68 19.04 19.82 -10.65
C ILE A 68 17.52 20.00 -10.67
N LEU A 69 16.78 19.11 -10.02
CA LEU A 69 15.32 19.17 -9.94
C LEU A 69 14.85 20.41 -9.16
N ASP A 70 15.52 20.78 -8.06
CA ASP A 70 15.24 22.00 -7.29
C ASP A 70 15.54 23.31 -8.08
N SER A 71 16.25 23.21 -9.22
CA SER A 71 16.52 24.35 -10.11
C SER A 71 15.39 24.67 -11.08
N VAL A 72 14.36 23.81 -11.18
CA VAL A 72 13.20 24.04 -12.05
C VAL A 72 12.45 25.32 -11.61
N PRO A 73 12.24 26.29 -12.51
CA PRO A 73 11.53 27.53 -12.17
C PRO A 73 10.10 27.30 -11.69
N GLY A 74 9.65 28.12 -10.73
CA GLY A 74 8.28 28.09 -10.22
C GLY A 74 7.96 26.92 -9.29
N ARG A 75 8.73 25.82 -9.32
CA ARG A 75 8.62 24.69 -8.38
C ARG A 75 7.19 24.17 -8.19
N ARG A 76 6.44 24.12 -9.29
CA ARG A 76 5.02 23.78 -9.29
C ARG A 76 4.86 22.27 -9.17
N LEU A 77 3.92 21.85 -8.35
CA LEU A 77 3.47 20.46 -8.32
C LEU A 77 2.79 20.13 -9.65
N SER A 78 2.89 18.87 -10.09
CA SER A 78 2.14 18.41 -11.26
C SER A 78 0.63 18.48 -10.99
N THR A 79 -0.14 18.82 -12.01
CA THR A 79 -1.60 18.89 -11.94
C THR A 79 -2.21 17.49 -12.01
N TYR A 80 -3.51 17.37 -11.69
CA TYR A 80 -4.26 16.16 -12.02
C TYR A 80 -4.10 15.74 -13.48
N GLY A 81 -4.12 14.43 -13.74
CA GLY A 81 -3.92 13.89 -15.08
C GLY A 81 -2.44 13.71 -15.45
N LYS A 82 -1.52 13.99 -14.53
CA LYS A 82 -0.08 13.79 -14.69
C LYS A 82 0.50 13.01 -13.54
N ASP A 83 1.57 12.28 -13.83
CA ASP A 83 2.37 11.62 -12.82
C ASP A 83 3.09 12.60 -11.88
N SER A 84 3.59 12.06 -10.76
CA SER A 84 4.30 12.86 -9.76
C SER A 84 5.58 13.44 -10.33
N ASN A 85 5.66 14.77 -10.41
CA ASN A 85 6.95 15.41 -10.58
C ASN A 85 7.71 15.47 -9.24
N TRP A 86 8.93 16.00 -9.26
CA TRP A 86 9.78 16.11 -8.06
C TRP A 86 9.11 16.83 -6.89
N PHE A 87 8.28 17.85 -7.16
CA PHE A 87 7.66 18.66 -6.13
C PHE A 87 6.46 17.98 -5.48
N VAL A 88 5.73 17.10 -6.19
CA VAL A 88 4.69 16.26 -5.59
C VAL A 88 5.32 15.30 -4.58
N LEU A 89 6.40 14.60 -4.96
CA LEU A 89 7.12 13.71 -4.05
C LEU A 89 7.65 14.45 -2.81
N ARG A 90 8.27 15.62 -3.01
CA ARG A 90 8.77 16.46 -1.90
C ARG A 90 7.64 16.92 -0.97
N ALA A 91 6.50 17.32 -1.51
CA ALA A 91 5.34 17.73 -0.73
C ALA A 91 4.78 16.56 0.09
N ALA A 92 4.66 15.37 -0.52
CA ALA A 92 4.16 14.19 0.16
C ALA A 92 5.12 13.68 1.24
N PHE A 93 6.43 13.60 0.96
CA PHE A 93 7.42 13.17 1.95
C PHE A 93 7.52 14.16 3.12
N ALA A 94 7.37 15.46 2.86
CA ALA A 94 7.26 16.46 3.91
C ALA A 94 5.96 16.28 4.73
N ALA A 95 4.84 15.98 4.10
CA ALA A 95 3.58 15.70 4.77
C ALA A 95 3.63 14.44 5.64
N MET A 96 4.18 13.35 5.11
CA MET A 96 4.45 12.12 5.85
C MET A 96 5.29 12.40 7.10
N ARG A 97 6.37 13.19 6.98
CA ARG A 97 7.23 13.56 8.10
C ARG A 97 6.52 14.48 9.12
N ARG A 98 5.60 15.33 8.68
CA ARG A 98 4.75 16.15 9.57
C ARG A 98 3.73 15.29 10.32
N ALA A 99 3.13 14.31 9.65
CA ALA A 99 2.17 13.39 10.26
C ALA A 99 2.86 12.44 11.26
N GLN A 100 4.04 11.94 10.91
CA GLN A 100 4.86 11.12 11.78
C GLN A 100 6.35 11.33 11.47
N ALA A 101 7.07 12.02 12.35
CA ALA A 101 8.49 12.34 12.15
C ALA A 101 9.41 11.13 12.37
N HIS A 102 9.00 10.19 13.23
CA HIS A 102 9.78 9.01 13.61
C HIS A 102 8.93 7.73 13.54
N PRO A 103 8.45 7.36 12.34
CA PRO A 103 7.76 6.09 12.15
C PRO A 103 8.75 4.95 12.40
N ALA A 104 8.26 3.81 12.88
CA ALA A 104 9.09 2.65 13.11
C ALA A 104 9.63 2.03 11.81
N TYR A 105 8.86 2.16 10.73
CA TYR A 105 9.18 1.70 9.39
C TYR A 105 8.23 2.35 8.37
N ILE A 106 8.59 2.23 7.10
CA ILE A 106 7.77 2.65 5.95
C ILE A 106 7.57 1.43 5.06
N LEU A 107 6.32 1.15 4.72
CA LEU A 107 5.95 0.20 3.69
C LEU A 107 5.72 0.94 2.38
N HIS A 108 6.35 0.47 1.31
CA HIS A 108 6.21 1.02 -0.03
C HIS A 108 5.80 -0.09 -0.99
N THR A 109 4.57 -0.02 -1.50
CA THR A 109 3.93 -1.11 -2.29
C THR A 109 4.18 -1.02 -3.79
N GLY A 110 5.22 -0.30 -4.26
CA GLY A 110 5.67 -0.33 -5.66
C GLY A 110 5.20 0.83 -6.54
N ASP A 111 5.52 0.72 -7.82
CA ASP A 111 5.34 1.74 -8.86
C ASP A 111 6.11 3.03 -8.58
N MET A 112 7.43 2.90 -8.67
CA MET A 112 8.39 4.01 -8.55
C MET A 112 8.43 4.85 -9.83
N LEU A 113 8.34 4.21 -10.99
CA LEU A 113 8.48 4.85 -12.30
C LEU A 113 7.14 5.38 -12.81
N ALA A 114 7.18 6.51 -13.50
CA ALA A 114 6.01 7.07 -14.16
C ALA A 114 5.48 6.18 -15.29
N HIS A 115 4.22 6.36 -15.65
CA HIS A 115 3.63 5.75 -16.84
C HIS A 115 4.39 6.20 -18.09
N ASP A 116 4.44 5.34 -19.11
CA ASP A 116 5.08 5.63 -20.39
C ASP A 116 6.53 6.15 -20.23
N PHE A 117 7.27 5.58 -19.26
CA PHE A 117 8.57 6.10 -18.86
C PHE A 117 9.60 6.11 -20.00
N ARG A 118 9.60 5.06 -20.82
CA ARG A 118 10.48 4.94 -21.99
C ARG A 118 10.14 5.98 -23.05
N GLU A 119 8.86 6.12 -23.37
CA GLU A 119 8.35 7.07 -24.33
C GLU A 119 8.68 8.50 -23.88
N THR A 120 8.50 8.80 -22.60
CA THR A 120 8.86 10.08 -21.97
C THR A 120 10.37 10.33 -22.07
N PHE A 121 11.20 9.32 -21.75
CA PHE A 121 12.65 9.41 -21.87
C PHE A 121 13.10 9.69 -23.31
N GLU A 122 12.62 8.90 -24.28
CA GLU A 122 13.01 9.05 -25.69
C GLU A 122 12.52 10.36 -26.30
N ALA A 123 11.36 10.87 -25.85
CA ALA A 123 10.85 12.18 -26.27
C ALA A 123 11.70 13.33 -25.70
N ALA A 124 12.11 13.24 -24.43
CA ALA A 124 12.91 14.26 -23.77
C ALA A 124 14.40 14.21 -24.17
N LEU A 125 14.91 13.03 -24.56
CA LEU A 125 16.29 12.80 -24.98
C LEU A 125 16.34 12.05 -26.33
N PRO A 126 15.94 12.68 -27.46
CA PRO A 126 15.86 12.00 -28.75
C PRO A 126 17.18 11.43 -29.27
N VAL A 127 18.32 11.92 -28.77
CA VAL A 127 19.66 11.40 -29.07
C VAL A 127 19.85 9.95 -28.59
N HIS A 128 19.11 9.54 -27.56
CA HIS A 128 19.15 8.21 -26.94
C HIS A 128 17.99 7.31 -27.38
N LYS A 129 17.25 7.68 -28.43
CA LYS A 129 16.14 6.87 -28.93
C LYS A 129 16.62 5.48 -29.34
N GLY A 130 16.08 4.43 -28.73
CA GLY A 130 16.52 3.04 -28.92
C GLY A 130 17.87 2.69 -28.28
N ASP A 131 18.48 3.57 -27.49
CA ASP A 131 19.68 3.26 -26.70
C ASP A 131 19.30 2.64 -25.35
N GLU A 132 19.31 1.31 -25.30
CA GLU A 132 19.01 0.54 -24.09
C GLU A 132 19.95 0.83 -22.92
N ALA A 133 21.22 1.11 -23.18
CA ALA A 133 22.18 1.36 -22.12
C ALA A 133 21.91 2.73 -21.47
N ALA A 134 21.65 3.76 -22.28
CA ALA A 134 21.26 5.07 -21.80
C ALA A 134 19.93 5.03 -21.03
N TYR A 135 18.92 4.35 -21.57
CA TYR A 135 17.63 4.18 -20.89
C TYR A 135 17.77 3.50 -19.53
N ARG A 136 18.46 2.34 -19.47
CA ARG A 136 18.69 1.63 -18.20
C ARG A 136 19.41 2.49 -17.16
N ALA A 137 20.46 3.21 -17.59
CA ALA A 137 21.19 4.11 -16.70
C ALA A 137 20.30 5.25 -16.19
N PHE A 138 19.45 5.84 -17.03
CA PHE A 138 18.53 6.89 -16.64
C PHE A 138 17.44 6.38 -15.68
N THR A 139 16.86 5.22 -15.97
CA THR A 139 15.87 4.54 -15.13
C THR A 139 16.46 4.22 -13.75
N LEU A 140 17.65 3.64 -13.67
CA LEU A 140 18.31 3.36 -12.39
C LEU A 140 18.60 4.63 -11.58
N LYS A 141 19.04 5.71 -12.25
CA LYS A 141 19.22 7.02 -11.57
C LYS A 141 17.91 7.57 -11.03
N THR A 142 16.80 7.33 -11.72
CA THR A 142 15.45 7.75 -11.29
C THR A 142 15.02 7.01 -10.03
N VAL A 143 15.11 5.67 -10.05
CA VAL A 143 14.82 4.81 -8.89
C VAL A 143 15.71 5.16 -7.71
N ALA A 144 17.02 5.28 -7.93
CA ALA A 144 17.98 5.66 -6.88
C ALA A 144 17.67 7.02 -6.26
N THR A 145 17.34 8.03 -7.09
CA THR A 145 16.99 9.38 -6.61
C THR A 145 15.74 9.34 -5.73
N LEU A 146 14.70 8.62 -6.15
CA LEU A 146 13.46 8.47 -5.39
C LEU A 146 13.71 7.76 -4.05
N MET A 147 14.34 6.59 -4.07
CA MET A 147 14.53 5.77 -2.87
C MET A 147 15.46 6.44 -1.86
N GLU A 148 16.53 7.07 -2.32
CA GLU A 148 17.46 7.79 -1.44
C GLU A 148 16.85 9.10 -0.91
N THR A 149 15.98 9.77 -1.67
CA THR A 149 15.24 10.94 -1.17
C THR A 149 14.29 10.55 -0.03
N LEU A 150 13.58 9.43 -0.17
CA LEU A 150 12.72 8.91 0.89
C LEU A 150 13.55 8.55 2.14
N ARG A 151 14.65 7.83 1.98
CA ARG A 151 15.58 7.50 3.08
C ARG A 151 16.18 8.73 3.75
N ALA A 152 16.57 9.73 2.97
CA ALA A 152 17.10 10.98 3.51
C ALA A 152 16.04 11.80 4.28
N THR A 153 14.76 11.66 3.89
CA THR A 153 13.64 12.28 4.62
C THR A 153 13.42 11.60 5.98
N PHE A 154 13.68 10.30 6.08
CA PHE A 154 13.52 9.50 7.30
C PHE A 154 14.81 8.78 7.72
N PRO A 155 15.84 9.52 8.21
CA PRO A 155 17.11 8.92 8.57
C PRO A 155 16.96 7.83 9.65
N GLY A 156 17.49 6.64 9.37
CA GLY A 156 17.47 5.52 10.31
C GLY A 156 16.16 4.73 10.36
N VAL A 157 15.14 5.13 9.60
CA VAL A 157 13.88 4.39 9.47
C VAL A 157 14.00 3.33 8.35
N PRO A 158 13.69 2.05 8.62
CA PRO A 158 13.61 1.02 7.58
C PRO A 158 12.51 1.33 6.56
N VAL A 159 12.84 1.19 5.28
CA VAL A 159 11.91 1.25 4.16
C VAL A 159 11.85 -0.12 3.50
N LEU A 160 10.67 -0.75 3.48
CA LEU A 160 10.42 -2.03 2.86
C LEU A 160 9.65 -1.79 1.56
N THR A 161 10.32 -2.00 0.43
CA THR A 161 9.80 -1.73 -0.91
C THR A 161 9.42 -3.02 -1.61
N ALA A 162 8.25 -3.06 -2.25
CA ALA A 162 7.86 -4.06 -3.25
C ALA A 162 8.00 -3.47 -4.66
N LEU A 163 7.93 -4.32 -5.69
CA LEU A 163 7.86 -3.90 -7.09
C LEU A 163 6.41 -3.63 -7.50
N GLY A 164 6.20 -2.67 -8.38
CA GLY A 164 4.99 -2.53 -9.17
C GLY A 164 5.18 -2.81 -10.66
N ASN A 165 4.09 -2.78 -11.43
CA ASN A 165 4.12 -3.14 -12.85
C ASN A 165 4.96 -2.19 -13.70
N ASN A 166 5.15 -0.95 -13.27
CA ASN A 166 6.00 0.03 -13.97
C ASN A 166 7.50 -0.15 -13.64
N ASP A 167 7.86 -0.97 -12.64
CA ASP A 167 9.22 -1.09 -12.11
C ASP A 167 10.08 -2.09 -12.91
N SER A 168 10.32 -1.78 -14.18
CA SER A 168 11.16 -2.60 -15.08
C SER A 168 11.89 -1.76 -16.13
N TYR A 169 13.02 -2.28 -16.64
CA TYR A 169 13.63 -1.74 -17.86
C TYR A 169 12.88 -2.12 -19.14
N CYS A 170 11.97 -3.09 -19.05
CA CYS A 170 11.28 -3.65 -20.22
C CYS A 170 9.88 -3.07 -20.44
N GLY A 171 9.49 -2.12 -19.60
CA GLY A 171 8.22 -1.41 -19.68
C GLY A 171 7.17 -1.98 -18.73
N ASP A 172 5.94 -1.51 -18.94
CA ASP A 172 4.77 -1.82 -18.12
C ASP A 172 4.44 -3.32 -18.13
N TYR A 173 4.19 -3.88 -16.94
CA TYR A 173 3.94 -5.30 -16.68
C TYR A 173 5.01 -6.25 -17.24
N ALA A 174 6.25 -5.78 -17.39
CA ALA A 174 7.32 -6.55 -18.01
C ALA A 174 8.53 -6.73 -17.08
N VAL A 175 8.30 -6.95 -15.77
CA VAL A 175 9.38 -7.33 -14.85
C VAL A 175 10.06 -8.60 -15.38
N GLU A 176 11.37 -8.49 -15.65
CA GLU A 176 12.19 -9.58 -16.17
C GLU A 176 12.72 -10.43 -15.00
N PRO A 177 12.29 -11.71 -14.87
CA PRO A 177 12.83 -12.60 -13.86
C PRO A 177 14.33 -12.80 -14.06
N ALA A 178 15.10 -12.82 -12.97
CA ALA A 178 16.57 -12.85 -13.01
C ALA A 178 17.21 -11.70 -13.83
N GLY A 179 16.44 -10.64 -14.08
CA GLY A 179 16.81 -9.56 -14.98
C GLY A 179 17.71 -8.48 -14.35
N PRO A 180 18.28 -7.61 -15.20
CA PRO A 180 19.20 -6.56 -14.77
C PRO A 180 18.54 -5.52 -13.86
N PHE A 181 17.24 -5.21 -14.03
CA PHE A 181 16.55 -4.28 -13.14
C PHE A 181 16.59 -4.76 -11.68
N LEU A 182 16.28 -6.05 -11.46
CA LEU A 182 16.33 -6.67 -10.13
C LEU A 182 17.75 -6.71 -9.58
N ALA A 183 18.74 -7.03 -10.43
CA ALA A 183 20.15 -7.05 -10.04
C ALA A 183 20.67 -5.66 -9.62
N ASP A 184 20.34 -4.63 -10.39
CA ASP A 184 20.79 -3.25 -10.20
C ASP A 184 20.11 -2.57 -9.01
N THR A 185 18.85 -2.90 -8.72
CA THR A 185 18.07 -2.34 -7.60
C THR A 185 18.27 -3.08 -6.28
N ALA A 186 18.81 -4.30 -6.30
CA ALA A 186 19.05 -5.08 -5.08
C ALA A 186 19.84 -4.32 -3.99
N PRO A 187 20.90 -3.54 -4.31
CA PRO A 187 21.60 -2.73 -3.30
C PRO A 187 20.73 -1.61 -2.71
N LEU A 188 19.83 -1.00 -3.50
CA LEU A 188 18.94 0.07 -3.03
C LEU A 188 17.90 -0.48 -2.06
N VAL A 189 17.31 -1.64 -2.37
CA VAL A 189 16.37 -2.34 -1.48
C VAL A 189 17.07 -2.79 -0.20
N ALA A 190 18.24 -3.41 -0.31
CA ALA A 190 19.02 -3.84 0.85
C ALA A 190 19.42 -2.65 1.74
N ALA A 191 19.77 -1.51 1.14
CA ALA A 191 20.04 -0.30 1.89
C ALA A 191 18.78 0.15 2.65
N GLY A 192 17.60 0.10 2.01
CA GLY A 192 16.29 0.47 2.55
C GLY A 192 15.99 -0.12 3.93
N PHE A 193 16.35 -1.39 4.17
CA PHE A 193 16.13 -2.03 5.48
C PHE A 193 16.87 -1.34 6.64
N GLY A 194 17.98 -0.66 6.36
CA GLY A 194 18.85 -0.11 7.38
C GLY A 194 19.57 -1.20 8.19
N ARG A 195 20.58 -0.78 8.97
CA ARG A 195 21.51 -1.72 9.62
C ARG A 195 20.83 -2.66 10.61
N ALA A 196 19.90 -2.15 11.41
CA ALA A 196 19.28 -2.92 12.50
C ALA A 196 18.38 -4.05 11.98
N LEU A 197 17.51 -3.75 10.99
CA LEU A 197 16.65 -4.75 10.39
C LEU A 197 17.44 -5.76 9.55
N ALA A 198 18.40 -5.27 8.75
CA ALA A 198 19.26 -6.13 7.93
C ALA A 198 20.06 -7.14 8.77
N ALA A 199 20.49 -6.78 9.98
CA ALA A 199 21.21 -7.69 10.87
C ALA A 199 20.35 -8.85 11.42
N ARG A 200 19.02 -8.74 11.35
CA ARG A 200 18.07 -9.79 11.78
C ARG A 200 17.56 -10.64 10.60
N GLY A 201 17.70 -10.15 9.37
CA GLY A 201 17.30 -10.86 8.16
C GLY A 201 18.40 -11.76 7.60
N ASP A 202 18.03 -12.72 6.75
CA ASP A 202 19.00 -13.47 5.94
C ASP A 202 19.32 -12.66 4.67
N ALA A 203 20.35 -11.82 4.74
CA ALA A 203 20.79 -11.01 3.61
C ALA A 203 21.13 -11.84 2.35
N GLY A 204 21.58 -13.09 2.54
CA GLY A 204 21.85 -14.02 1.45
C GLY A 204 20.56 -14.46 0.76
N ALA A 205 19.55 -14.88 1.52
CA ALA A 205 18.25 -15.26 0.98
C ALA A 205 17.53 -14.08 0.33
N ILE A 206 17.43 -12.94 1.02
CA ILE A 206 16.83 -11.72 0.49
C ILE A 206 17.48 -11.32 -0.84
N GLY A 207 18.82 -11.31 -0.89
CA GLY A 207 19.55 -10.98 -2.11
C GLY A 207 19.37 -11.98 -3.25
N ARG A 208 19.15 -13.27 -2.96
CA ARG A 208 18.85 -14.28 -3.98
C ARG A 208 17.43 -14.11 -4.52
N ASP A 209 16.46 -14.01 -3.62
CA ASP A 209 15.03 -13.98 -3.95
C ASP A 209 14.66 -12.69 -4.70
N TRP A 210 15.21 -11.54 -4.27
CA TRP A 210 15.00 -10.26 -4.95
C TRP A 210 15.54 -10.32 -6.37
N ARG A 211 16.77 -10.82 -6.55
CA ARG A 211 17.37 -10.93 -7.89
C ARG A 211 16.64 -11.92 -8.77
N ALA A 212 16.04 -12.97 -8.20
CA ALA A 212 15.30 -13.96 -8.96
C ALA A 212 13.96 -13.41 -9.47
N ALA A 213 13.17 -12.76 -8.60
CA ALA A 213 11.79 -12.38 -8.95
C ALA A 213 11.23 -11.19 -8.14
N GLY A 214 12.08 -10.35 -7.55
CA GLY A 214 11.61 -9.18 -6.78
C GLY A 214 11.01 -9.51 -5.41
N ASN A 215 11.15 -10.75 -4.96
CA ASN A 215 10.56 -11.23 -3.71
C ASN A 215 11.56 -11.15 -2.54
N TYR A 216 11.07 -11.04 -1.30
CA TYR A 216 11.88 -11.34 -0.12
C TYR A 216 11.03 -11.63 1.12
N ALA A 217 11.64 -12.35 2.06
CA ALA A 217 11.13 -12.55 3.41
C ALA A 217 12.06 -11.88 4.42
N ILE A 218 11.49 -11.15 5.40
CA ILE A 218 12.27 -10.48 6.44
C ILE A 218 11.48 -10.42 7.75
N PRO A 219 12.13 -10.50 8.94
CA PRO A 219 11.42 -10.32 10.20
C PRO A 219 10.75 -8.95 10.28
N HIS A 220 9.57 -8.88 10.89
CA HIS A 220 8.88 -7.61 11.05
C HIS A 220 9.75 -6.62 11.87
N PRO A 221 9.82 -5.32 11.53
CA PRO A 221 10.67 -4.35 12.22
C PRO A 221 10.48 -4.31 13.74
N THR A 222 9.22 -4.33 14.20
CA THR A 222 8.86 -4.15 15.62
C THR A 222 8.17 -5.34 16.28
N LEU A 223 7.23 -5.98 15.59
CA LEU A 223 6.51 -7.16 16.07
C LEU A 223 7.39 -8.41 16.17
N GLN A 224 7.29 -9.10 17.30
CA GLN A 224 7.90 -10.42 17.50
C GLN A 224 6.99 -11.52 16.95
N GLY A 225 7.57 -12.57 16.37
CA GLY A 225 6.78 -13.67 15.79
C GLY A 225 5.94 -13.27 14.58
N VAL A 226 6.29 -12.17 13.91
CA VAL A 226 5.68 -11.76 12.64
C VAL A 226 6.79 -11.55 11.62
N ARG A 227 6.54 -11.99 10.38
CA ARG A 227 7.43 -11.75 9.24
C ARG A 227 6.70 -10.95 8.16
N ILE A 228 7.47 -10.17 7.42
CA ILE A 228 7.01 -9.49 6.22
C ILE A 228 7.47 -10.30 5.02
N LEU A 229 6.54 -10.59 4.12
CA LEU A 229 6.78 -11.16 2.81
C LEU A 229 6.48 -10.09 1.77
N SER A 230 7.50 -9.61 1.06
CA SER A 230 7.30 -8.84 -0.16
C SER A 230 7.18 -9.81 -1.32
N PHE A 231 6.00 -9.82 -1.95
CA PHE A 231 5.66 -10.74 -3.02
C PHE A 231 5.27 -9.97 -4.28
N ASP A 232 6.00 -10.20 -5.37
CA ASP A 232 5.75 -9.61 -6.67
C ASP A 232 4.53 -10.26 -7.33
N THR A 233 3.39 -9.57 -7.26
CA THR A 233 2.16 -10.00 -7.92
C THR A 233 2.15 -9.68 -9.42
N VAL A 234 3.08 -8.87 -9.94
CA VAL A 234 3.08 -8.44 -11.35
C VAL A 234 3.17 -9.64 -12.29
N MET A 235 3.99 -10.64 -11.96
CA MET A 235 4.13 -11.86 -12.77
C MET A 235 2.81 -12.64 -12.93
N LEU A 236 1.90 -12.53 -11.96
CA LEU A 236 0.61 -13.22 -11.96
C LEU A 236 -0.45 -12.50 -12.81
N THR A 237 -0.19 -11.26 -13.21
CA THR A 237 -1.18 -10.39 -13.84
C THR A 237 -1.56 -10.83 -15.24
N ARG A 238 -2.78 -10.48 -15.66
CA ARG A 238 -3.26 -10.73 -17.03
C ARG A 238 -2.45 -9.96 -18.07
N LYS A 239 -1.94 -8.79 -17.70
CA LYS A 239 -1.15 -7.92 -18.58
C LYS A 239 0.34 -8.27 -18.59
N TYR A 240 0.79 -9.20 -17.74
CA TYR A 240 2.19 -9.60 -17.69
C TYR A 240 2.71 -10.05 -19.05
N GLN A 241 3.83 -9.48 -19.45
CA GLN A 241 4.56 -9.85 -20.65
C GLN A 241 6.00 -10.16 -20.29
N ASN A 242 6.43 -11.39 -20.56
CA ASN A 242 7.83 -11.78 -20.38
C ASN A 242 8.71 -11.27 -21.55
N SER A 243 8.56 -10.00 -21.93
CA SER A 243 9.11 -9.41 -23.16
C SER A 243 10.64 -9.45 -23.23
N CYS A 244 11.31 -9.38 -22.09
CA CYS A 244 12.77 -9.49 -21.98
C CYS A 244 13.27 -10.80 -21.40
N GLY A 245 12.40 -11.62 -20.81
CA GLY A 245 12.82 -12.89 -20.24
C GLY A 245 13.01 -13.98 -21.29
N ARG A 246 13.31 -15.20 -20.84
CA ARG A 246 13.57 -16.30 -21.76
C ARG A 246 12.25 -16.86 -22.29
N PRO A 247 12.14 -17.13 -23.60
CA PRO A 247 10.97 -17.80 -24.16
C PRO A 247 10.74 -19.15 -23.49
N GLY A 248 9.50 -19.40 -23.05
CA GLY A 248 9.10 -20.65 -22.40
C GLY A 248 9.23 -20.67 -20.87
N ASP A 249 9.81 -19.63 -20.25
CA ASP A 249 9.77 -19.49 -18.80
C ASP A 249 8.31 -19.31 -18.33
N THR A 250 7.98 -19.92 -17.18
CA THR A 250 6.67 -19.81 -16.52
C THR A 250 6.83 -19.06 -15.18
N PRO A 251 7.06 -17.74 -15.21
CA PRO A 251 7.31 -16.96 -14.00
C PRO A 251 6.16 -17.02 -13.00
N GLN A 252 4.92 -17.20 -13.46
CA GLN A 252 3.74 -17.38 -12.61
C GLN A 252 3.88 -18.55 -11.63
N GLN A 253 4.26 -19.72 -12.15
CA GLN A 253 4.38 -20.95 -11.34
C GLN A 253 5.54 -20.82 -10.36
N THR A 254 6.64 -20.21 -10.79
CA THR A 254 7.81 -19.98 -9.94
C THR A 254 7.48 -19.01 -8.81
N ALA A 255 6.75 -17.93 -9.10
CA ALA A 255 6.30 -16.97 -8.11
C ALA A 255 5.36 -17.62 -7.07
N LEU A 256 4.34 -18.36 -7.51
CA LEU A 256 3.43 -19.07 -6.60
C LEU A 256 4.16 -20.12 -5.74
N ALA A 257 5.11 -20.86 -6.33
CA ALA A 257 5.92 -21.83 -5.57
C ALA A 257 6.79 -21.14 -4.50
N TRP A 258 7.36 -19.97 -4.80
CA TRP A 258 8.09 -19.18 -3.81
C TRP A 258 7.16 -18.74 -2.67
N LEU A 259 5.97 -18.22 -2.99
CA LEU A 259 4.99 -17.79 -1.99
C LEU A 259 4.58 -18.96 -1.09
N HIS A 260 4.27 -20.11 -1.68
CA HIS A 260 3.93 -21.33 -0.97
C HIS A 260 5.02 -21.69 0.05
N GLN A 261 6.28 -21.72 -0.37
CA GLN A 261 7.39 -22.06 0.51
C GLN A 261 7.58 -21.01 1.62
N ALA A 262 7.49 -19.72 1.29
CA ALA A 262 7.65 -18.64 2.27
C ALA A 262 6.57 -18.65 3.36
N LEU A 263 5.32 -18.97 2.99
CA LEU A 263 4.19 -19.15 3.90
C LEU A 263 4.31 -20.45 4.71
N ALA A 264 4.74 -21.56 4.08
CA ALA A 264 5.00 -22.82 4.77
C ALA A 264 6.08 -22.66 5.85
N ASP A 265 7.16 -21.94 5.53
CA ASP A 265 8.25 -21.66 6.46
C ASP A 265 7.77 -20.78 7.64
N ALA A 266 6.95 -19.76 7.36
CA ALA A 266 6.33 -18.92 8.38
C ALA A 266 5.46 -19.76 9.32
N LYS A 267 4.63 -20.63 8.75
CA LYS A 267 3.74 -21.52 9.49
C LYS A 267 4.53 -22.47 10.38
N ALA A 268 5.58 -23.10 9.85
CA ALA A 268 6.45 -24.01 10.58
C ALA A 268 7.20 -23.30 11.73
N ALA A 269 7.52 -22.01 11.58
CA ALA A 269 8.12 -21.19 12.61
C ALA A 269 7.11 -20.63 13.64
N GLY A 270 5.80 -20.85 13.43
CA GLY A 270 4.75 -20.28 14.28
C GLY A 270 4.61 -18.76 14.14
N GLU A 271 5.01 -18.20 13.00
CA GLU A 271 4.98 -16.77 12.73
C GLU A 271 3.67 -16.32 12.08
N GLY A 272 3.20 -15.12 12.42
CA GLY A 272 2.23 -14.38 11.61
C GLY A 272 2.90 -13.75 10.39
N VAL A 273 2.10 -13.41 9.38
CA VAL A 273 2.59 -12.87 8.10
C VAL A 273 1.90 -11.56 7.76
N TRP A 274 2.70 -10.57 7.41
CA TRP A 274 2.29 -9.39 6.64
C TRP A 274 2.74 -9.58 5.19
N LEU A 275 1.80 -9.49 4.24
CA LEU A 275 2.12 -9.50 2.82
C LEU A 275 2.20 -8.07 2.29
N ILE A 276 3.24 -7.75 1.54
CA ILE A 276 3.36 -6.50 0.79
C ILE A 276 3.42 -6.89 -0.68
N THR A 277 2.44 -6.43 -1.43
CA THR A 277 2.30 -6.68 -2.86
C THR A 277 1.99 -5.38 -3.58
N HIS A 278 1.89 -5.41 -4.90
CA HIS A 278 1.48 -4.24 -5.66
C HIS A 278 0.09 -4.39 -6.27
N VAL A 279 -0.04 -5.22 -7.31
CA VAL A 279 -1.33 -5.49 -7.96
C VAL A 279 -2.22 -6.26 -7.01
N VAL A 280 -3.39 -5.67 -6.74
CA VAL A 280 -4.42 -6.27 -5.89
C VAL A 280 -5.06 -7.48 -6.60
N PRO A 281 -5.38 -8.56 -5.89
CA PRO A 281 -6.16 -9.68 -6.42
C PRO A 281 -7.61 -9.29 -6.73
N GLY A 282 -8.21 -9.99 -7.69
CA GLY A 282 -9.62 -9.94 -8.01
C GLY A 282 -9.97 -9.15 -9.26
N ILE A 283 -11.17 -8.58 -9.26
CA ILE A 283 -11.72 -7.87 -10.42
C ILE A 283 -11.32 -6.39 -10.42
N ASP A 284 -10.86 -5.93 -11.58
CA ASP A 284 -10.64 -4.53 -11.91
C ASP A 284 -11.99 -3.84 -12.17
N GLY A 285 -12.46 -3.08 -11.19
CA GLY A 285 -13.72 -2.33 -11.29
C GLY A 285 -13.70 -1.26 -12.38
N TYR A 286 -12.54 -0.62 -12.60
CA TYR A 286 -12.37 0.42 -13.61
C TYR A 286 -12.43 -0.15 -15.02
N ALA A 287 -11.61 -1.16 -15.32
CA ALA A 287 -11.60 -1.80 -16.63
C ALA A 287 -12.95 -2.48 -16.93
N THR A 288 -13.56 -3.13 -15.94
CA THR A 288 -14.90 -3.73 -16.08
C THR A 288 -15.96 -2.65 -16.36
N GLY A 289 -15.96 -1.55 -15.62
CA GLY A 289 -16.89 -0.44 -15.82
C GLY A 289 -16.75 0.21 -17.20
N ASN A 290 -15.52 0.38 -17.69
CA ASN A 290 -15.28 0.91 -19.04
C ASN A 290 -15.73 -0.05 -20.14
N ALA A 291 -15.46 -1.34 -20.00
CA ALA A 291 -15.93 -2.36 -20.94
C ALA A 291 -17.46 -2.39 -21.01
N TRP A 292 -18.11 -2.30 -19.87
CA TRP A 292 -19.56 -2.20 -19.77
C TRP A 292 -20.10 -0.94 -20.45
N ALA A 293 -19.58 0.24 -20.11
CA ALA A 293 -20.03 1.50 -20.70
C ALA A 293 -19.81 1.55 -22.22
N LYS A 294 -18.78 0.87 -22.73
CA LYS A 294 -18.57 0.68 -24.17
C LYS A 294 -19.66 -0.20 -24.78
N ALA A 295 -19.93 -1.36 -24.18
CA ALA A 295 -20.97 -2.27 -24.66
C ALA A 295 -22.36 -1.63 -24.67
N GLU A 296 -22.68 -0.79 -23.68
CA GLU A 296 -23.93 -0.03 -23.64
C GLU A 296 -24.09 0.93 -24.82
N LYS A 297 -23.01 1.63 -25.21
CA LYS A 297 -23.03 2.54 -26.36
C LYS A 297 -23.18 1.80 -27.68
N GLU A 298 -22.73 0.55 -27.75
CA GLU A 298 -22.80 -0.30 -28.93
C GLU A 298 -24.13 -1.08 -29.02
N ALA A 299 -24.93 -1.12 -27.95
CA ALA A 299 -26.21 -1.81 -27.91
C ALA A 299 -27.29 -1.10 -28.76
N ALA A 300 -28.19 -1.88 -29.36
CA ALA A 300 -29.31 -1.34 -30.12
C ALA A 300 -30.26 -0.52 -29.21
N PRO A 301 -30.91 0.54 -29.73
CA PRO A 301 -31.88 1.32 -28.95
C PRO A 301 -32.96 0.42 -28.33
N GLY A 302 -33.08 0.44 -27.00
CA GLY A 302 -34.05 -0.37 -26.26
C GLY A 302 -33.58 -1.76 -25.84
N ALA A 303 -32.35 -2.16 -26.15
CA ALA A 303 -31.73 -3.35 -25.56
C ALA A 303 -31.23 -3.02 -24.13
N ALA A 304 -31.49 -3.91 -23.18
CA ALA A 304 -30.82 -3.83 -21.88
C ALA A 304 -29.30 -4.01 -22.08
N PRO A 305 -28.45 -3.31 -21.32
CA PRO A 305 -27.01 -3.56 -21.29
C PRO A 305 -26.76 -5.06 -21.08
N ALA A 306 -26.08 -5.70 -22.02
CA ALA A 306 -25.66 -7.08 -21.82
C ALA A 306 -24.54 -7.09 -20.77
N CYS A 307 -24.64 -7.97 -19.79
CA CYS A 307 -23.58 -8.21 -18.82
C CYS A 307 -22.28 -8.53 -19.55
N THR A 308 -21.30 -7.66 -19.39
CA THR A 308 -19.96 -7.88 -19.94
C THR A 308 -19.16 -8.78 -19.02
N ALA A 309 -18.26 -9.58 -19.60
CA ALA A 309 -17.35 -10.38 -18.79
C ALA A 309 -16.46 -9.43 -17.95
N PRO A 310 -16.30 -9.68 -16.65
CA PRO A 310 -15.44 -8.85 -15.82
C PRO A 310 -13.97 -8.96 -16.24
N THR A 311 -13.22 -7.90 -15.97
CA THR A 311 -11.77 -7.88 -16.18
C THR A 311 -11.08 -8.30 -14.90
N GLU A 312 -10.49 -9.49 -14.91
CA GLU A 312 -9.59 -9.95 -13.84
C GLU A 312 -8.24 -9.24 -13.92
N LEU A 313 -7.70 -8.83 -12.77
CA LEU A 313 -6.34 -8.28 -12.66
C LEU A 313 -5.28 -9.35 -12.89
N LEU A 314 -5.53 -10.55 -12.38
CA LEU A 314 -4.68 -11.72 -12.60
C LEU A 314 -5.01 -12.46 -13.90
N ALA A 315 -4.03 -13.16 -14.44
CA ALA A 315 -4.18 -13.93 -15.67
C ALA A 315 -5.24 -15.04 -15.49
N PRO A 316 -5.88 -15.54 -16.57
CA PRO A 316 -6.90 -16.58 -16.47
C PRO A 316 -6.44 -17.77 -15.60
N GLY A 317 -7.21 -18.05 -14.54
CA GLY A 317 -6.93 -19.12 -13.59
C GLY A 317 -5.89 -18.80 -12.50
N MET A 318 -5.11 -17.71 -12.62
CA MET A 318 -4.14 -17.31 -11.59
C MET A 318 -4.80 -16.72 -10.36
N GLU A 319 -5.95 -16.06 -10.50
CA GLU A 319 -6.73 -15.58 -9.34
C GLU A 319 -7.11 -16.76 -8.42
N ALA A 320 -7.74 -17.79 -8.97
CA ALA A 320 -8.10 -18.98 -8.22
C ALA A 320 -6.90 -19.71 -7.61
N ALA A 321 -5.78 -19.78 -8.34
CA ALA A 321 -4.55 -20.40 -7.82
C ALA A 321 -3.94 -19.61 -6.67
N PHE A 322 -3.90 -18.28 -6.78
CA PHE A 322 -3.40 -17.40 -5.72
C PHE A 322 -4.31 -17.43 -4.49
N GLU A 323 -5.63 -17.35 -4.67
CA GLU A 323 -6.60 -17.50 -3.58
C GLU A 323 -6.48 -18.85 -2.87
N GLN A 324 -6.21 -19.93 -3.60
CA GLN A 324 -6.02 -21.25 -3.01
C GLN A 324 -4.78 -21.28 -2.10
N GLU A 325 -3.67 -20.68 -2.53
CA GLU A 325 -2.47 -20.55 -1.69
C GLU A 325 -2.76 -19.69 -0.44
N LEU A 326 -3.41 -18.53 -0.60
CA LEU A 326 -3.77 -17.68 0.53
C LEU A 326 -4.70 -18.38 1.52
N ALA A 327 -5.72 -19.09 1.03
CA ALA A 327 -6.69 -19.79 1.85
C ALA A 327 -6.05 -20.90 2.71
N GLN A 328 -5.02 -21.58 2.20
CA GLN A 328 -4.29 -22.59 2.95
C GLN A 328 -3.58 -22.00 4.19
N TYR A 329 -3.17 -20.74 4.13
CA TYR A 329 -2.40 -20.05 5.17
C TYR A 329 -3.15 -18.87 5.81
N HIS A 330 -4.46 -18.75 5.59
CA HIS A 330 -5.28 -17.61 6.02
C HIS A 330 -5.18 -17.33 7.53
N ASP A 331 -4.89 -18.34 8.35
CA ASP A 331 -4.85 -18.23 9.80
C ASP A 331 -3.56 -17.58 10.33
N ILE A 332 -2.51 -17.54 9.51
CA ILE A 332 -1.26 -16.81 9.83
C ILE A 332 -1.12 -15.50 9.07
N ILE A 333 -1.81 -15.32 7.94
CA ILE A 333 -1.80 -14.06 7.19
C ILE A 333 -2.66 -13.04 7.94
N ARG A 334 -2.01 -12.01 8.49
CA ARG A 334 -2.70 -10.96 9.27
C ARG A 334 -3.31 -9.88 8.39
N VAL A 335 -2.59 -9.51 7.33
CA VAL A 335 -2.95 -8.45 6.41
C VAL A 335 -2.10 -8.55 5.15
N MET A 336 -2.68 -8.16 4.02
CA MET A 336 -1.99 -7.89 2.77
C MET A 336 -2.14 -6.40 2.43
N PHE A 337 -1.03 -5.74 2.14
CA PHE A 337 -1.00 -4.35 1.67
C PHE A 337 -0.74 -4.33 0.18
N ALA A 338 -1.56 -3.58 -0.56
CA ALA A 338 -1.49 -3.45 -2.01
C ALA A 338 -1.58 -1.97 -2.44
N GLY A 339 -1.39 -1.72 -3.73
CA GLY A 339 -1.51 -0.42 -4.38
C GLY A 339 -2.25 -0.56 -5.71
N HIS A 340 -1.64 -0.04 -6.78
CA HIS A 340 -1.99 -0.30 -8.19
C HIS A 340 -3.29 0.35 -8.70
N LEU A 341 -4.36 0.32 -7.90
CA LEU A 341 -5.63 0.94 -8.29
C LEU A 341 -5.60 2.47 -8.19
N HIS A 342 -4.62 3.01 -7.46
CA HIS A 342 -4.47 4.42 -7.08
C HIS A 342 -5.60 5.00 -6.20
N MET A 343 -6.67 4.25 -6.01
CA MET A 343 -7.85 4.58 -5.19
C MET A 343 -7.74 3.94 -3.79
N ASP A 344 -8.52 4.42 -2.82
CA ASP A 344 -8.55 3.86 -1.47
C ASP A 344 -9.56 2.70 -1.39
N ASP A 345 -9.07 1.47 -1.46
CA ASP A 345 -9.91 0.28 -1.61
C ASP A 345 -9.55 -0.79 -0.55
N MET A 346 -10.43 -1.77 -0.38
CA MET A 346 -10.26 -2.90 0.52
C MET A 346 -10.86 -4.16 -0.09
N ARG A 347 -10.14 -5.27 -0.06
CA ARG A 347 -10.59 -6.55 -0.62
C ARG A 347 -10.57 -7.65 0.42
N LEU A 348 -11.60 -8.50 0.40
CA LEU A 348 -11.63 -9.75 1.12
C LEU A 348 -11.45 -10.89 0.10
N VAL A 349 -10.31 -11.57 0.18
CA VAL A 349 -9.84 -12.49 -0.87
C VAL A 349 -9.85 -13.91 -0.34
N GLY A 350 -10.36 -14.86 -1.12
CA GLY A 350 -10.49 -16.26 -0.70
C GLY A 350 -11.89 -16.61 -0.20
N PRO A 351 -12.16 -17.91 0.02
CA PRO A 351 -13.49 -18.39 0.31
C PRO A 351 -13.97 -17.98 1.71
N PRO A 352 -15.30 -17.97 1.95
CA PRO A 352 -15.86 -17.71 3.27
C PRO A 352 -15.23 -18.59 4.36
N GLY A 353 -14.79 -17.96 5.45
CA GLY A 353 -14.11 -18.63 6.57
C GLY A 353 -12.59 -18.79 6.41
N ALA A 354 -12.04 -18.55 5.21
CA ALA A 354 -10.59 -18.51 4.96
C ALA A 354 -10.16 -17.25 4.18
N GLY A 355 -10.92 -16.17 4.34
CA GLY A 355 -10.66 -14.90 3.67
C GLY A 355 -9.44 -14.17 4.24
N VAL A 356 -8.70 -13.48 3.37
CA VAL A 356 -7.57 -12.62 3.69
C VAL A 356 -7.97 -11.16 3.46
N LEU A 357 -7.68 -10.33 4.45
CA LEU A 357 -7.84 -8.87 4.39
C LEU A 357 -6.76 -8.27 3.49
N VAL A 358 -7.16 -7.54 2.46
CA VAL A 358 -6.30 -6.68 1.64
C VAL A 358 -6.67 -5.22 1.85
N LEU A 359 -5.68 -4.41 2.21
CA LEU A 359 -5.79 -2.95 2.35
C LEU A 359 -5.05 -2.29 1.18
N VAL A 360 -5.78 -1.58 0.32
CA VAL A 360 -5.23 -0.96 -0.88
C VAL A 360 -4.91 0.51 -0.58
N THR A 361 -3.69 0.92 -0.91
CA THR A 361 -3.19 2.26 -0.64
C THR A 361 -3.40 3.15 -1.86
N PRO A 362 -4.04 4.32 -1.73
CA PRO A 362 -4.16 5.26 -2.82
C PRO A 362 -2.80 5.84 -3.21
N ALA A 363 -2.69 6.31 -4.45
CA ALA A 363 -1.42 6.76 -5.00
C ALA A 363 -0.99 8.15 -4.51
N ILE A 364 0.32 8.38 -4.51
CA ILE A 364 0.88 9.73 -4.45
C ILE A 364 0.68 10.46 -5.78
N SER A 365 0.77 9.73 -6.90
CA SER A 365 0.57 10.29 -8.24
C SER A 365 -0.88 10.73 -8.48
N PRO A 366 -1.18 11.99 -8.83
CA PRO A 366 -2.54 12.46 -9.13
C PRO A 366 -3.01 12.11 -10.56
N VAL A 367 -2.37 11.14 -11.23
CA VAL A 367 -2.55 10.85 -12.65
C VAL A 367 -3.99 10.44 -13.00
N PHE A 368 -4.71 9.76 -12.11
CA PHE A 368 -6.12 9.37 -12.32
C PHE A 368 -7.11 10.30 -11.62
N LEU A 369 -6.71 11.57 -11.43
CA LEU A 369 -7.54 12.66 -10.93
C LEU A 369 -7.91 12.56 -9.43
N GLN A 370 -7.48 11.53 -8.71
CA GLN A 370 -7.63 11.44 -7.26
C GLN A 370 -6.63 12.34 -6.53
N ASN A 371 -6.94 12.76 -5.29
CA ASN A 371 -5.99 13.52 -4.48
C ASN A 371 -4.75 12.64 -4.18
N PRO A 372 -3.52 13.19 -4.22
CA PRO A 372 -2.34 12.52 -3.70
C PRO A 372 -2.52 12.11 -2.24
N ALA A 373 -2.13 10.88 -1.90
CA ALA A 373 -2.43 10.32 -0.59
C ALA A 373 -1.36 9.36 -0.05
N PHE A 374 -1.34 9.20 1.27
CA PHE A 374 -0.56 8.17 1.98
C PHE A 374 -1.33 7.72 3.22
N LYS A 375 -0.89 6.63 3.86
CA LYS A 375 -1.50 6.12 5.10
C LYS A 375 -0.51 6.13 6.27
N LEU A 376 -1.03 6.38 7.46
CA LEU A 376 -0.34 6.26 8.76
C LEU A 376 -1.11 5.24 9.59
N GLY A 377 -0.46 4.19 10.07
CA GLY A 377 -1.15 3.14 10.83
C GLY A 377 -0.38 2.66 12.05
N ARG A 378 -1.04 1.79 12.81
CA ARG A 378 -0.49 1.06 13.96
C ARG A 378 -0.91 -0.40 13.93
N ALA A 379 0.02 -1.25 14.33
CA ALA A 379 -0.24 -2.67 14.49
C ALA A 379 -0.64 -3.00 15.93
N ALA A 380 -1.47 -4.01 16.11
CA ALA A 380 -1.63 -4.68 17.38
C ALA A 380 -0.44 -5.61 17.66
N ALA A 381 -0.29 -6.01 18.92
CA ALA A 381 0.76 -6.95 19.31
C ALA A 381 0.63 -8.33 18.64
N ASP A 382 -0.56 -8.72 18.19
CA ASP A 382 -0.81 -9.98 17.46
C ASP A 382 -0.56 -9.86 15.94
N GLY A 383 -0.23 -8.67 15.47
CA GLY A 383 0.01 -8.34 14.07
C GLY A 383 -1.23 -7.94 13.27
N THR A 384 -2.41 -7.82 13.87
CA THR A 384 -3.53 -7.14 13.19
C THR A 384 -3.28 -5.63 13.08
N VAL A 385 -4.05 -4.92 12.25
CA VAL A 385 -3.95 -3.46 12.12
C VAL A 385 -5.01 -2.81 13.01
N GLU A 386 -4.60 -1.98 13.97
CA GLU A 386 -5.51 -1.31 14.92
C GLU A 386 -6.12 -0.05 14.31
N ASP A 387 -5.26 0.81 13.77
CA ASP A 387 -5.64 2.06 13.11
C ASP A 387 -4.88 2.21 11.79
N LEU A 388 -5.54 2.87 10.84
CA LEU A 388 -5.00 3.16 9.53
C LEU A 388 -5.68 4.42 8.99
N THR A 389 -5.01 5.54 9.15
CA THR A 389 -5.48 6.86 8.75
C THR A 389 -4.96 7.23 7.36
N THR A 390 -5.87 7.48 6.42
CA THR A 390 -5.55 8.05 5.11
C THR A 390 -5.36 9.57 5.23
N TYR A 391 -4.24 10.08 4.69
CA TYR A 391 -3.96 11.50 4.54
C TYR A 391 -4.01 11.87 3.07
N ILE A 392 -4.65 12.99 2.74
CA ILE A 392 -4.84 13.46 1.36
C ILE A 392 -4.36 14.91 1.21
N MET A 393 -3.88 15.29 0.02
CA MET A 393 -3.62 16.69 -0.34
C MET A 393 -4.87 17.33 -0.96
N THR A 394 -5.49 18.29 -0.28
CA THR A 394 -6.82 18.79 -0.65
C THR A 394 -6.82 20.00 -1.58
N ASN A 395 -5.66 20.63 -1.80
CA ASN A 395 -5.56 21.92 -2.49
C ASN A 395 -4.72 21.88 -3.77
N LEU A 396 -4.56 20.72 -4.42
CA LEU A 396 -3.85 20.63 -5.71
C LEU A 396 -4.42 21.56 -6.80
N PRO A 397 -5.76 21.76 -6.94
CA PRO A 397 -6.33 22.71 -7.91
C PRO A 397 -5.81 24.15 -7.76
N ASP A 398 -5.40 24.54 -6.55
CA ASP A 398 -4.95 25.90 -6.26
C ASP A 398 -3.50 26.15 -6.72
N GLY A 399 -2.84 25.13 -7.29
CA GLY A 399 -1.45 25.19 -7.73
C GLY A 399 -0.45 25.46 -6.60
N PRO A 400 -0.46 24.68 -5.52
CA PRO A 400 0.39 24.92 -4.36
C PRO A 400 1.87 24.68 -4.68
N THR A 401 2.75 25.20 -3.82
CA THR A 401 4.16 24.79 -3.74
C THR A 401 4.30 23.67 -2.71
N VAL A 402 5.50 23.13 -2.55
CA VAL A 402 5.82 22.14 -1.50
C VAL A 402 5.44 22.65 -0.11
N GLU A 403 5.63 23.95 0.15
CA GLU A 403 5.38 24.60 1.43
C GLU A 403 3.90 24.92 1.66
N THR A 404 3.14 25.22 0.60
CA THR A 404 1.72 25.58 0.69
C THR A 404 0.77 24.42 0.39
N ALA A 405 1.29 23.25 0.05
CA ALA A 405 0.52 22.02 -0.09
C ALA A 405 -0.16 21.66 1.24
N HIS A 406 -1.48 21.63 1.24
CA HIS A 406 -2.30 21.35 2.40
C HIS A 406 -2.65 19.86 2.44
N TRP A 407 -2.11 19.19 3.45
CA TRP A 407 -2.36 17.78 3.72
C TRP A 407 -3.13 17.63 5.03
N SER A 408 -4.20 16.85 5.00
CA SER A 408 -5.03 16.57 6.18
C SER A 408 -5.39 15.09 6.25
N ALA A 409 -5.60 14.60 7.47
CA ALA A 409 -6.22 13.31 7.67
C ALA A 409 -7.64 13.34 7.10
N GLU A 410 -7.97 12.39 6.23
CA GLU A 410 -9.31 12.21 5.67
C GLU A 410 -10.16 11.38 6.63
N TYR A 411 -9.73 10.14 6.89
CA TYR A 411 -10.42 9.22 7.80
C TYR A 411 -9.45 8.17 8.35
N ASP A 412 -9.85 7.55 9.46
CA ASP A 412 -9.26 6.31 9.97
C ASP A 412 -10.17 5.13 9.64
N THR A 413 -9.65 4.08 9.00
CA THR A 413 -10.47 2.97 8.49
C THR A 413 -11.24 2.26 9.60
N ALA A 414 -10.59 1.91 10.72
CA ALA A 414 -11.24 1.18 11.80
C ALA A 414 -12.37 2.02 12.44
N ARG A 415 -12.09 3.30 12.74
CA ARG A 415 -13.06 4.23 13.34
C ARG A 415 -14.21 4.57 12.40
N ALA A 416 -13.94 4.83 11.12
CA ALA A 416 -14.98 5.20 10.15
C ALA A 416 -16.03 4.11 9.97
N TRP A 417 -15.64 2.85 10.19
CA TRP A 417 -16.53 1.69 10.10
C TRP A 417 -16.94 1.11 11.46
N GLY A 418 -16.62 1.78 12.57
CA GLY A 418 -17.04 1.38 13.91
C GLY A 418 -16.45 0.05 14.40
N THR A 419 -15.24 -0.28 13.96
CA THR A 419 -14.54 -1.52 14.33
C THR A 419 -13.31 -1.22 15.19
N PRO A 420 -12.92 -2.09 16.14
CA PRO A 420 -11.74 -1.85 16.99
C PRO A 420 -10.42 -2.21 16.30
N THR A 421 -10.45 -3.12 15.32
CA THR A 421 -9.28 -3.65 14.61
C THR A 421 -9.69 -4.11 13.21
N LEU A 422 -8.78 -4.02 12.25
CA LEU A 422 -8.96 -4.53 10.89
C LEU A 422 -8.52 -6.00 10.81
N THR A 423 -9.47 -6.86 10.46
CA THR A 423 -9.33 -8.30 10.27
C THR A 423 -10.20 -8.73 9.10
N ALA A 424 -10.02 -9.95 8.58
CA ALA A 424 -10.91 -10.51 7.57
C ALA A 424 -12.38 -10.54 8.04
N GLN A 425 -12.63 -10.86 9.31
CA GLN A 425 -13.98 -10.91 9.88
C GLN A 425 -14.62 -9.52 9.96
N THR A 426 -13.88 -8.51 10.43
CA THR A 426 -14.41 -7.15 10.50
C THR A 426 -14.64 -6.58 9.10
N LEU A 427 -13.74 -6.83 8.15
CA LEU A 427 -13.94 -6.43 6.75
C LEU A 427 -15.19 -7.06 6.13
N HIS A 428 -15.46 -8.34 6.37
CA HIS A 428 -16.70 -8.97 5.90
C HIS A 428 -17.95 -8.22 6.39
N GLY A 429 -17.97 -7.80 7.66
CA GLY A 429 -19.05 -6.99 8.22
C GLY A 429 -19.13 -5.59 7.61
N ILE A 430 -17.99 -4.95 7.32
CA ILE A 430 -17.91 -3.66 6.64
C ILE A 430 -18.51 -3.75 5.23
N ILE A 431 -18.11 -4.76 4.45
CA ILE A 431 -18.59 -4.97 3.08
C ILE A 431 -20.11 -5.21 3.06
N ALA A 432 -20.61 -6.03 3.99
CA ALA A 432 -22.06 -6.23 4.16
C ALA A 432 -22.77 -4.90 4.49
N HIS A 433 -22.21 -4.10 5.41
CA HIS A 433 -22.78 -2.80 5.76
C HIS A 433 -22.81 -1.82 4.57
N ILE A 434 -21.73 -1.76 3.78
CA ILE A 434 -21.67 -0.97 2.54
C ILE A 434 -22.77 -1.44 1.58
N ARG A 435 -23.00 -2.74 1.41
CA ARG A 435 -24.04 -3.25 0.50
C ARG A 435 -25.47 -2.98 0.97
N ASP A 436 -25.70 -2.92 2.28
CA ASP A 436 -27.06 -2.80 2.83
C ASP A 436 -27.47 -1.34 3.12
N SER A 437 -26.51 -0.41 3.24
CA SER A 437 -26.78 0.97 3.64
C SER A 437 -26.35 1.99 2.58
N THR A 438 -27.30 2.83 2.13
CA THR A 438 -26.99 3.95 1.22
C THR A 438 -25.97 4.91 1.82
N ALA A 439 -26.08 5.24 3.11
CA ALA A 439 -25.12 6.11 3.77
C ALA A 439 -23.70 5.51 3.80
N ALA A 440 -23.61 4.19 4.00
CA ALA A 440 -22.33 3.48 3.94
C ALA A 440 -21.75 3.44 2.52
N ARG A 441 -22.59 3.27 1.49
CA ARG A 441 -22.16 3.38 0.08
C ARG A 441 -21.61 4.75 -0.26
N ASP A 442 -22.29 5.81 0.18
CA ASP A 442 -21.87 7.19 -0.09
C ASP A 442 -20.55 7.51 0.64
N GLN A 443 -20.41 7.03 1.87
CA GLN A 443 -19.17 7.11 2.63
C GLN A 443 -18.03 6.36 1.94
N TYR A 444 -18.25 5.10 1.54
CA TYR A 444 -17.25 4.32 0.79
C TYR A 444 -16.88 5.00 -0.54
N HIS A 445 -17.84 5.54 -1.27
CA HIS A 445 -17.57 6.24 -2.52
C HIS A 445 -16.67 7.47 -2.32
N THR A 446 -16.87 8.19 -1.22
CA THR A 446 -16.02 9.34 -0.87
C THR A 446 -14.58 8.91 -0.63
N PHE A 447 -14.39 7.84 0.17
CA PHE A 447 -13.06 7.31 0.49
C PHE A 447 -12.37 6.69 -0.73
N TYR A 448 -13.07 5.83 -1.48
CA TYR A 448 -12.56 5.23 -2.71
C TYR A 448 -12.01 6.28 -3.68
N SER A 449 -12.74 7.39 -3.82
CA SER A 449 -12.36 8.48 -4.72
C SER A 449 -11.32 9.44 -4.13
N VAL A 450 -10.76 9.12 -2.96
CA VAL A 450 -9.71 9.87 -2.26
C VAL A 450 -10.12 11.34 -2.11
N GLY A 451 -11.35 11.58 -1.65
CA GLY A 451 -11.91 12.92 -1.46
C GLY A 451 -12.34 13.65 -2.74
N ARG A 452 -12.43 12.94 -3.88
CA ARG A 452 -12.85 13.49 -5.20
C ARG A 452 -13.97 12.69 -5.89
N PRO A 453 -15.14 12.51 -5.27
CA PRO A 453 -16.25 11.74 -5.84
C PRO A 453 -16.83 12.36 -7.13
N ASP A 454 -16.58 13.65 -7.41
CA ASP A 454 -17.07 14.39 -8.58
C ASP A 454 -16.43 13.96 -9.90
N VAL A 455 -15.21 13.41 -9.85
CA VAL A 455 -14.47 12.93 -11.05
C VAL A 455 -14.14 11.44 -10.98
N SER A 456 -14.68 10.74 -10.00
CA SER A 456 -14.46 9.31 -9.83
C SER A 456 -14.99 8.53 -11.03
N ALA A 457 -14.26 7.49 -11.41
CA ALA A 457 -14.76 6.52 -12.39
C ALA A 457 -15.88 5.63 -11.82
N MET A 458 -15.98 5.56 -10.48
CA MET A 458 -17.14 5.00 -9.81
C MET A 458 -18.24 6.08 -9.78
N THR A 459 -19.35 5.77 -10.40
CA THR A 459 -20.52 6.63 -10.54
C THR A 459 -21.74 5.92 -9.95
N PRO A 460 -22.83 6.62 -9.61
CA PRO A 460 -24.06 5.95 -9.16
C PRO A 460 -24.58 4.87 -10.13
N ALA A 461 -24.33 5.02 -11.43
CA ALA A 461 -24.80 4.09 -12.45
C ALA A 461 -23.99 2.78 -12.50
N ASN A 462 -22.69 2.81 -12.16
CA ASN A 462 -21.81 1.64 -12.22
C ASN A 462 -21.26 1.23 -10.84
N GLN A 463 -21.70 1.86 -9.75
CA GLN A 463 -21.21 1.62 -8.38
C GLN A 463 -21.26 0.13 -8.00
N GLN A 464 -22.30 -0.59 -8.43
CA GLN A 464 -22.45 -2.02 -8.16
C GLN A 464 -21.25 -2.84 -8.64
N LEU A 465 -20.62 -2.45 -9.76
CA LEU A 465 -19.43 -3.13 -10.29
C LEU A 465 -18.27 -3.10 -9.28
N TYR A 466 -18.01 -1.92 -8.72
CA TYR A 466 -16.97 -1.73 -7.71
C TYR A 466 -17.33 -2.41 -6.38
N LEU A 467 -18.59 -2.32 -5.94
CA LEU A 467 -19.04 -2.96 -4.69
C LEU A 467 -18.98 -4.48 -4.74
N CYS A 468 -19.21 -5.08 -5.91
CA CYS A 468 -19.06 -6.53 -6.09
C CYS A 468 -17.61 -6.98 -6.03
N ALA A 469 -16.70 -6.13 -6.49
CA ALA A 469 -15.27 -6.40 -6.50
C ALA A 469 -14.67 -6.51 -5.07
N LEU A 470 -15.34 -5.96 -4.05
CA LEU A 470 -14.88 -5.95 -2.65
C LEU A 470 -14.63 -7.36 -2.06
N ASP A 471 -15.45 -8.36 -2.41
CA ASP A 471 -15.31 -9.75 -1.91
C ASP A 471 -15.68 -10.84 -2.93
N HIS A 472 -16.04 -10.48 -4.17
CA HIS A 472 -16.21 -11.44 -5.25
C HIS A 472 -15.06 -11.28 -6.25
N THR A 473 -13.94 -11.91 -5.92
CA THR A 473 -12.68 -11.85 -6.66
C THR A 473 -12.67 -12.73 -7.90
N LEU A 474 -13.44 -13.83 -7.91
CA LEU A 474 -13.61 -14.71 -9.06
C LEU A 474 -14.76 -14.28 -9.98
N ALA A 475 -14.52 -14.35 -11.30
CA ALA A 475 -15.46 -13.88 -12.32
C ALA A 475 -16.90 -14.43 -12.22
N PRO A 476 -17.16 -15.72 -11.96
CA PRO A 476 -18.54 -16.23 -11.90
C PRO A 476 -19.35 -15.61 -10.77
N ASP A 477 -18.72 -15.41 -9.62
CA ASP A 477 -19.37 -14.93 -8.40
C ASP A 477 -19.55 -13.41 -8.47
N TYR A 478 -18.53 -12.73 -8.99
CA TYR A 478 -18.61 -11.32 -9.33
C TYR A 478 -19.77 -11.05 -10.29
N THR A 479 -19.90 -11.84 -11.36
CA THR A 479 -20.95 -11.66 -12.36
C THR A 479 -22.33 -11.80 -11.73
N ARG A 480 -22.54 -12.76 -10.82
CA ARG A 480 -23.83 -12.90 -10.12
C ARG A 480 -24.15 -11.70 -9.23
N CYS A 481 -23.15 -11.07 -8.62
CA CYS A 481 -23.32 -9.87 -7.81
C CYS A 481 -23.56 -8.61 -8.65
N ALA A 482 -22.76 -8.43 -9.71
CA ALA A 482 -22.73 -7.22 -10.52
C ALA A 482 -23.92 -7.14 -11.50
N CYS A 483 -24.42 -8.31 -11.87
CA CYS A 483 -25.47 -8.53 -12.85
C CYS A 483 -26.53 -9.49 -12.28
N PRO A 484 -27.30 -9.09 -11.25
CA PRO A 484 -28.39 -9.92 -10.79
C PRO A 484 -29.41 -10.08 -11.92
N ALA A 485 -29.76 -11.33 -12.25
CA ALA A 485 -30.85 -11.58 -13.18
C ALA A 485 -32.15 -10.94 -12.64
N PRO A 486 -32.98 -10.35 -13.52
CA PRO A 486 -34.20 -9.65 -13.11
C PRO A 486 -35.23 -10.55 -12.41
#